data_AF-A0A936L401-F1
#
_entry.id   AF-A0A936L401-F1
#
_cell.length_a   1.000
_cell.length_b   1.000
_cell.length_c   1.000
_cell.angle_alpha   90.00
_cell.angle_beta   90.00
_cell.angle_gamma   90.00
#
_symmetry.space_group_name_H-M   'P 1'
#
loop_
_entity.id
_entity.type
_entity.pdbx_description
1 polymer ?
#
loop_
_entity_poly.entity_id
_entity_poly.type
_entity_poly.pdbx_seq_one_letter_code
_entity_poly.pdbx_strand_id
1 'polypeptide(L)'
;MFLQPLDRQGILESIQGVSKDRELQRKYKNLEIAPGLAERIADDILHDRQSHQAPLLQMLLRKMWDEVSGLPAQAAFSEELYGAIRQNSLGGMLGDQLKRLAARFPREVEGGLPLDVLAFYTTSGAWVASRSRSDEELQQAYPHIPHIAAFKHALTALFLLTDSATGQPDSASRLAHDSLAPLVAGRLQASERPGQRARRILESKQHDIAQGVASFKDADDIAALEAGRPFMRVWTPEEEAALYRGKEALDTQRAREAAMRKSNFDFARTRIEEAILHLDYDLAFTKTVKVLDLNYEQEQLARLLEEIGFVFHACGQSDRAREALQALSGLGLPQYAPLAAALPGIINQPGFLPLLKPCSTYPMAPLR
;
A
#
# COMPACT_ATOMS: atom_id res chain seq x y z
N MET A 1 9.05 41.76 -11.90
CA MET A 1 9.33 41.68 -13.35
C MET A 1 8.52 40.49 -13.88
N PHE A 2 7.50 40.73 -14.70
CA PHE A 2 6.73 39.65 -15.33
C PHE A 2 7.54 39.13 -16.52
N LEU A 3 7.97 37.88 -16.47
CA LEU A 3 8.55 37.20 -17.63
C LEU A 3 7.40 36.85 -18.58
N GLN A 4 7.52 37.25 -19.84
CA GLN A 4 6.53 36.89 -20.87
C GLN A 4 6.58 35.36 -21.12
N PRO A 5 5.44 34.74 -21.51
CA PRO A 5 5.41 33.34 -21.93
C PRO A 5 6.43 33.10 -23.04
N LEU A 6 7.07 31.92 -23.02
CA LEU A 6 8.09 31.56 -24.00
C LEU A 6 7.46 31.49 -25.40
N ASP A 7 7.80 32.45 -26.26
CA ASP A 7 7.28 32.50 -27.62
C ASP A 7 8.16 31.67 -28.58
N ARG A 8 7.73 31.57 -29.84
CA ARG A 8 8.47 30.83 -30.88
C ARG A 8 9.90 31.29 -31.01
N GLN A 9 10.14 32.60 -30.90
CA GLN A 9 11.47 33.19 -31.04
C GLN A 9 12.36 32.83 -29.84
N GLY A 10 11.82 32.87 -28.62
CA GLY A 10 12.50 32.45 -27.40
C GLY A 10 12.85 30.97 -27.39
N ILE A 11 12.01 30.09 -27.94
CA ILE A 11 12.33 28.67 -28.12
C ILE A 11 13.52 28.51 -29.08
N LEU A 12 13.45 29.14 -30.26
CA LEU A 12 14.52 29.07 -31.26
C LEU A 12 15.85 29.60 -30.72
N GLU A 13 15.82 30.72 -30.01
CA GLU A 13 16.99 31.34 -29.40
C GLU A 13 17.58 30.45 -28.29
N SER A 14 16.74 29.82 -27.47
CA SER A 14 17.20 28.91 -26.41
C SER A 14 17.92 27.68 -26.96
N ILE A 15 17.47 27.17 -28.11
CA ILE A 15 18.09 26.00 -28.77
C ILE A 15 19.37 26.42 -29.51
N GLN A 16 19.26 27.41 -30.40
CA GLN A 16 20.36 27.80 -31.29
C GLN A 16 21.41 28.68 -30.61
N GLY A 17 21.08 29.33 -29.49
CA GLY A 17 21.98 30.24 -28.77
C GLY A 17 23.26 29.56 -28.28
N VAL A 18 23.16 28.28 -27.90
CA VAL A 18 24.30 27.45 -27.48
C VAL A 18 25.32 27.28 -28.62
N SER A 19 24.86 27.29 -29.87
CA SER A 19 25.71 27.20 -31.07
C SER A 19 26.19 28.56 -31.59
N LYS A 20 25.77 29.69 -30.99
CA LYS A 20 26.17 31.05 -31.40
C LYS A 20 27.16 31.70 -30.43
N ASP A 21 27.09 31.34 -29.14
CA ASP A 21 27.97 31.86 -28.10
C ASP A 21 29.28 31.04 -27.98
N ARG A 22 30.44 31.73 -28.05
CA ARG A 22 31.77 31.08 -28.01
C ARG A 22 32.11 30.41 -26.67
N GLU A 23 31.61 30.92 -25.55
CA GLU A 23 31.81 30.29 -24.24
C GLU A 23 30.95 29.05 -24.10
N LEU A 24 29.69 29.11 -24.53
CA LEU A 24 28.78 27.96 -24.52
C LEU A 24 29.24 26.87 -25.49
N GLN A 25 29.69 27.23 -26.69
CA GLN A 25 30.30 26.27 -27.64
C GLN A 25 31.44 25.48 -27.00
N ARG A 26 32.35 26.15 -26.28
CA ARG A 26 33.45 25.48 -25.55
C ARG A 26 32.92 24.57 -24.44
N LYS A 27 31.96 25.06 -23.64
CA LYS A 27 31.37 24.30 -22.52
C LYS A 27 30.64 23.05 -22.98
N TYR A 28 29.93 23.14 -24.10
CA TYR A 28 29.13 22.05 -24.67
C TYR A 28 29.84 21.33 -25.83
N LYS A 29 31.18 21.40 -25.90
CA LYS A 29 32.02 20.67 -26.86
C LYS A 29 31.61 20.82 -28.33
N ASN A 30 31.24 22.04 -28.75
CA ASN A 30 30.74 22.37 -30.08
C ASN A 30 29.53 21.52 -30.49
N LEU A 31 28.52 21.47 -29.62
CA LEU A 31 27.24 20.82 -29.89
C LEU A 31 26.68 21.27 -31.25
N GLU A 32 26.52 20.29 -32.15
CA GLU A 32 25.90 20.50 -33.45
C GLU A 32 24.39 20.31 -33.33
N ILE A 33 23.62 21.17 -33.99
CA ILE A 33 22.16 21.09 -34.02
C ILE A 33 21.75 20.89 -35.48
N ALA A 34 21.01 19.81 -35.75
CA ALA A 34 20.60 19.49 -37.11
C ALA A 34 19.79 20.65 -37.73
N PRO A 35 20.00 20.96 -39.03
CA PRO A 35 19.24 22.01 -39.71
C PRO A 35 17.74 21.74 -39.65
N GLY A 36 16.93 22.75 -39.28
CA GLY A 36 15.47 22.64 -39.21
C GLY A 36 14.92 22.02 -37.92
N LEU A 37 15.78 21.42 -37.09
CA LEU A 37 15.37 20.75 -35.85
C LEU A 37 14.84 21.75 -34.82
N ALA A 38 15.46 22.92 -34.70
CA ALA A 38 15.02 23.94 -33.74
C ALA A 38 13.60 24.44 -34.09
N GLU A 39 13.32 24.63 -35.38
CA GLU A 39 12.02 25.00 -35.92
C GLU A 39 10.99 23.91 -35.68
N ARG A 40 11.35 22.64 -35.90
CA ARG A 40 10.48 21.50 -35.63
C ARG A 40 10.13 21.36 -34.14
N ILE A 41 11.13 21.49 -33.27
CA ILE A 41 10.94 21.49 -31.80
C ILE A 41 10.00 22.65 -31.41
N ALA A 42 10.23 23.85 -31.95
CA ALA A 42 9.38 25.00 -31.67
C ALA A 42 7.94 24.75 -32.11
N ASP A 43 7.73 24.26 -33.34
CA ASP A 43 6.38 24.00 -33.87
C ASP A 43 5.66 22.90 -33.08
N ASP A 44 6.37 21.85 -32.67
CA ASP A 44 5.82 20.75 -31.86
C ASP A 44 5.46 21.19 -30.43
N ILE A 45 6.31 22.00 -29.80
CA ILE A 45 6.06 22.54 -28.45
C ILE A 45 4.90 23.54 -28.46
N LEU A 46 4.77 24.35 -29.52
CA LEU A 46 3.70 25.33 -29.66
C LEU A 46 2.36 24.71 -30.11
N HIS A 47 2.38 23.54 -30.76
CA HIS A 47 1.17 22.82 -31.18
C HIS A 47 0.33 22.35 -29.98
N ASP A 48 1.00 21.96 -28.90
CA ASP A 48 0.34 21.55 -27.67
C ASP A 48 0.05 22.77 -26.77
N ARG A 49 -1.05 23.46 -27.06
CA ARG A 49 -1.48 24.68 -26.34
C ARG A 49 -1.81 24.46 -24.86
N GLN A 50 -1.94 23.21 -24.41
CA GLN A 50 -2.14 22.87 -22.99
C GLN A 50 -0.82 22.50 -22.30
N SER A 51 0.23 22.18 -23.06
CA SER A 51 1.55 21.90 -22.53
C SER A 51 2.30 23.18 -22.23
N HIS A 52 3.00 23.19 -21.11
CA HIS A 52 3.78 24.35 -20.71
C HIS A 52 5.15 24.29 -21.40
N GLN A 53 5.38 25.30 -22.24
CA GLN A 53 6.34 25.24 -23.35
C GLN A 53 7.81 25.26 -22.88
N ALA A 54 8.15 26.08 -21.88
CA ALA A 54 9.52 26.18 -21.37
C ALA A 54 10.03 24.90 -20.66
N PRO A 55 9.24 24.23 -19.80
CA PRO A 55 9.63 22.93 -19.20
C PRO A 55 9.80 21.83 -20.22
N LEU A 56 8.87 21.75 -21.17
CA LEU A 56 8.93 20.75 -22.23
C LEU A 56 10.23 20.93 -23.01
N LEU A 57 10.57 22.19 -23.34
CA LEU A 57 11.83 22.54 -23.99
C LEU A 57 13.05 22.17 -23.13
N GLN A 58 13.12 22.64 -21.88
CA GLN A 58 14.25 22.39 -20.99
C GLN A 58 14.49 20.88 -20.80
N MET A 59 13.41 20.11 -20.61
CA MET A 59 13.45 18.66 -20.44
C MET A 59 13.91 17.97 -21.73
N LEU A 60 13.36 18.38 -22.88
CA LEU A 60 13.72 17.81 -24.17
C LEU A 60 15.21 18.00 -24.43
N LEU A 61 15.70 19.23 -24.28
CA LEU A 61 17.12 19.54 -24.47
C LEU A 61 18.01 18.83 -23.46
N ARG A 62 17.56 18.64 -22.21
CA ARG A 62 18.33 17.90 -21.21
C ARG A 62 18.43 16.41 -21.56
N LYS A 63 17.32 15.76 -21.95
CA LYS A 63 17.34 14.35 -22.38
C LYS A 63 18.23 14.17 -23.60
N MET A 64 18.09 15.05 -24.59
CA MET A 64 18.95 15.04 -25.78
C MET A 64 20.43 15.22 -25.39
N TRP A 65 20.73 16.10 -24.43
CA TRP A 65 22.08 16.30 -23.92
C TRP A 65 22.63 15.08 -23.18
N ASP A 66 21.87 14.46 -22.28
CA ASP A 66 22.32 13.30 -21.52
C ASP A 66 22.73 12.15 -22.47
N GLU A 67 21.99 11.92 -23.56
CA GLU A 67 22.29 10.90 -24.58
C GLU A 67 23.59 11.18 -25.36
N VAL A 68 23.92 12.45 -25.60
CA VAL A 68 25.10 12.82 -26.43
C VAL A 68 26.32 13.21 -25.61
N SER A 69 26.16 13.55 -24.33
CA SER A 69 27.21 14.14 -23.48
C SER A 69 28.40 13.19 -23.20
N GLY A 70 28.18 11.88 -23.31
CA GLY A 70 29.19 10.82 -23.15
C GLY A 70 29.91 10.42 -24.43
N LEU A 71 29.53 10.96 -25.60
CA LEU A 71 30.10 10.53 -26.89
C LEU A 71 31.44 11.25 -27.19
N PRO A 72 32.48 10.54 -27.64
CA PRO A 72 33.84 11.08 -27.75
C PRO A 72 34.11 11.97 -28.99
N ALA A 73 33.18 12.12 -29.93
CA ALA A 73 33.32 13.06 -31.04
C ALA A 73 31.93 13.48 -31.55
N GLN A 74 31.69 14.80 -31.64
CA GLN A 74 30.46 15.44 -32.13
C GLN A 74 29.18 14.99 -31.42
N ALA A 75 28.96 15.56 -30.22
CA ALA A 75 27.62 15.59 -29.65
C ALA A 75 26.72 16.36 -30.62
N ALA A 76 25.72 15.69 -31.22
CA ALA A 76 24.83 16.27 -32.19
C ALA A 76 23.37 16.03 -31.81
N PHE A 77 22.57 17.09 -31.79
CA PHE A 77 21.13 16.99 -31.70
C PHE A 77 20.59 16.68 -33.10
N SER A 78 20.21 15.41 -33.33
CA SER A 78 19.66 14.95 -34.60
C SER A 78 18.14 14.79 -34.56
N GLU A 79 17.53 14.73 -35.75
CA GLU A 79 16.09 14.46 -35.93
C GLU A 79 15.69 13.07 -35.42
N GLU A 80 16.56 12.08 -35.56
CA GLU A 80 16.34 10.72 -35.06
C GLU A 80 16.34 10.69 -33.52
N LEU A 81 17.30 11.39 -32.90
CA LEU A 81 17.38 11.53 -31.44
C LEU A 81 16.14 12.25 -30.90
N TYR A 82 15.74 13.33 -31.55
CA TYR A 82 14.53 14.06 -31.21
C TYR A 82 13.27 13.17 -31.35
N GLY A 83 13.14 12.45 -32.46
CA GLY A 83 12.01 11.54 -32.71
C GLY A 83 11.90 10.43 -31.67
N ALA A 84 13.03 9.89 -31.20
CA ALA A 84 13.07 8.88 -30.14
C ALA A 84 12.64 9.46 -28.77
N ILE A 85 13.03 10.70 -28.46
CA ILE A 85 12.74 11.35 -27.17
C ILE A 85 11.31 11.91 -27.12
N ARG A 86 10.80 12.43 -28.24
CA ARG A 86 9.49 13.10 -28.36
C ARG A 86 8.31 12.20 -27.98
N GLN A 87 8.44 10.87 -28.09
CA GLN A 87 7.35 9.95 -27.75
C GLN A 87 6.98 9.94 -26.25
N ASN A 88 7.74 10.61 -25.38
CA ASN A 88 7.47 10.70 -23.94
C ASN A 88 6.72 11.98 -23.55
N SER A 89 5.50 11.83 -23.03
CA SER A 89 4.71 12.92 -22.42
C SER A 89 5.32 13.42 -21.11
N LEU A 90 4.90 14.61 -20.64
CA LEU A 90 5.31 15.15 -19.32
C LEU A 90 4.97 14.17 -18.17
N GLY A 91 3.87 13.43 -18.30
CA GLY A 91 3.54 12.30 -17.43
C GLY A 91 4.59 11.19 -17.53
N GLY A 92 4.95 10.76 -18.74
CA GLY A 92 6.04 9.80 -18.98
C GLY A 92 7.33 10.21 -18.26
N MET A 93 7.72 11.48 -18.38
CA MET A 93 8.90 12.03 -17.68
C MET A 93 8.80 11.91 -16.16
N LEU A 94 7.68 12.34 -15.54
CA LEU A 94 7.51 12.17 -14.10
C LEU A 94 7.65 10.69 -13.71
N GLY A 95 7.18 9.76 -14.54
CA GLY A 95 7.37 8.32 -14.34
C GLY A 95 8.83 7.91 -14.39
N ASP A 96 9.56 8.35 -15.40
CA ASP A 96 11.00 8.07 -15.58
C ASP A 96 11.85 8.62 -14.43
N GLN A 97 11.60 9.86 -13.99
CA GLN A 97 12.35 10.45 -12.89
C GLN A 97 12.09 9.71 -11.57
N LEU A 98 10.84 9.33 -11.30
CA LEU A 98 10.51 8.52 -10.12
C LEU A 98 11.15 7.12 -10.17
N LYS A 99 11.30 6.52 -11.36
CA LYS A 99 12.05 5.26 -11.54
C LYS A 99 13.54 5.46 -11.25
N ARG A 100 14.16 6.55 -11.72
CA ARG A 100 15.56 6.88 -11.41
C ARG A 100 15.77 7.10 -9.92
N LEU A 101 14.82 7.73 -9.24
CA LEU A 101 14.85 7.94 -7.78
C LEU A 101 14.88 6.61 -7.01
N ALA A 102 14.21 5.58 -7.51
CA ALA A 102 14.14 4.25 -6.88
C ALA A 102 15.52 3.56 -6.76
N ALA A 103 16.49 3.93 -7.61
CA ALA A 103 17.85 3.41 -7.50
C ALA A 103 18.55 3.81 -6.20
N ARG A 104 18.17 4.96 -5.61
CA ARG A 104 18.74 5.47 -4.36
C ARG A 104 17.80 5.34 -3.17
N PHE A 105 16.49 5.40 -3.40
CA PHE A 105 15.45 5.38 -2.36
C PHE A 105 14.34 4.36 -2.72
N PRO A 106 14.65 3.06 -2.82
CA PRO A 106 13.68 2.05 -3.29
C PRO A 106 12.47 1.94 -2.36
N ARG A 107 12.71 1.90 -1.05
CA ARG A 107 11.66 1.77 -0.03
C ARG A 107 10.69 2.94 -0.06
N GLU A 108 11.21 4.16 -0.16
CA GLU A 108 10.43 5.39 -0.18
C GLU A 108 9.58 5.49 -1.45
N VAL A 109 10.15 5.11 -2.61
CA VAL A 109 9.41 5.11 -3.89
C VAL A 109 8.31 4.06 -3.89
N GLU A 110 8.58 2.85 -3.41
CA GLU A 110 7.59 1.77 -3.27
C GLU A 110 6.46 2.16 -2.31
N GLY A 111 6.81 2.78 -1.18
CA GLY A 111 5.87 3.28 -0.19
C GLY A 111 5.04 4.48 -0.66
N GLY A 112 5.49 5.20 -1.70
CA GLY A 112 4.77 6.33 -2.30
C GLY A 112 5.22 7.71 -1.81
N LEU A 113 6.28 7.81 -1.02
CA LEU A 113 6.79 9.08 -0.47
C LEU A 113 7.05 10.18 -1.53
N PRO A 114 7.63 9.89 -2.72
CA PRO A 114 7.90 10.96 -3.69
C PRO A 114 6.65 11.73 -4.10
N LEU A 115 5.53 11.05 -4.29
CA LEU A 115 4.27 11.71 -4.67
C LEU A 115 3.73 12.57 -3.54
N ASP A 116 3.88 12.11 -2.29
CA ASP A 116 3.44 12.88 -1.12
C ASP A 116 4.29 14.15 -0.93
N VAL A 117 5.62 14.02 -1.03
CA VAL A 117 6.56 15.15 -0.95
C VAL A 117 6.35 16.13 -2.11
N LEU A 118 6.14 15.66 -3.35
CA LEU A 118 5.84 16.57 -4.46
C LEU A 118 4.49 17.27 -4.27
N ALA A 119 3.49 16.57 -3.73
CA ALA A 119 2.18 17.16 -3.43
C ALA A 119 2.26 18.22 -2.32
N PHE A 120 3.22 18.13 -1.41
CA PHE A 120 3.47 19.16 -0.39
C PHE A 120 3.85 20.53 -1.00
N TYR A 121 4.47 20.54 -2.17
CA TYR A 121 4.77 21.74 -2.97
C TYR A 121 3.61 22.19 -3.89
N THR A 122 2.41 21.64 -3.70
CA THR A 122 1.21 22.05 -4.45
C THR A 122 0.21 22.81 -3.59
N THR A 123 -0.67 23.59 -4.22
CA THR A 123 -1.84 24.18 -3.58
C THR A 123 -2.98 23.17 -3.49
N SER A 124 -3.63 23.11 -2.32
CA SER A 124 -4.89 22.40 -2.12
C SER A 124 -6.07 23.31 -2.49
N GLY A 125 -6.94 22.90 -3.42
CA GLY A 125 -8.13 23.65 -3.84
C GLY A 125 -8.62 23.30 -5.24
N ALA A 126 -9.57 24.10 -5.77
CA ALA A 126 -10.11 23.93 -7.13
C ALA A 126 -9.06 24.11 -8.25
N TRP A 127 -7.95 24.77 -7.93
CA TRP A 127 -6.81 24.99 -8.81
C TRP A 127 -5.54 24.47 -8.15
N VAL A 128 -4.88 23.52 -8.81
CA VAL A 128 -3.63 22.91 -8.33
C VAL A 128 -2.46 23.58 -9.04
N ALA A 129 -1.66 24.34 -8.28
CA ALA A 129 -0.49 25.07 -8.75
C ALA A 129 0.72 24.79 -7.86
N SER A 130 1.93 25.11 -8.36
CA SER A 130 3.14 25.03 -7.53
C SER A 130 3.13 26.11 -6.46
N ARG A 131 3.62 25.76 -5.27
CA ARG A 131 3.85 26.67 -4.15
C ARG A 131 5.28 26.53 -3.65
N SER A 132 5.90 27.65 -3.26
CA SER A 132 7.20 27.64 -2.59
C SER A 132 7.04 27.26 -1.11
N ARG A 133 7.97 26.44 -0.60
CA ARG A 133 8.05 25.98 0.79
C ARG A 133 9.48 26.06 1.30
N SER A 134 9.66 26.41 2.57
CA SER A 134 10.99 26.41 3.18
C SER A 134 11.45 25.00 3.58
N ASP A 135 12.74 24.86 3.88
CA ASP A 135 13.30 23.60 4.35
C ASP A 135 12.86 23.29 5.79
N GLU A 136 12.58 24.31 6.62
CA GLU A 136 11.96 24.10 7.93
C GLU A 136 10.55 23.53 7.79
N GLU A 137 9.72 24.05 6.87
CA GLU A 137 8.37 23.52 6.64
C GLU A 137 8.42 22.05 6.20
N LEU A 138 9.39 21.70 5.35
CA LEU A 138 9.59 20.31 4.92
C LEU A 138 10.01 19.42 6.09
N GLN A 139 10.95 19.87 6.92
CA GLN A 139 11.43 19.11 8.09
C GLN A 139 10.32 18.94 9.13
N GLN A 140 9.45 19.93 9.31
CA GLN A 140 8.28 19.86 10.19
C GLN A 140 7.18 18.94 9.65
N ALA A 141 7.02 18.86 8.33
CA ALA A 141 6.06 17.96 7.70
C ALA A 141 6.52 16.50 7.68
N TYR A 142 7.84 16.24 7.66
CA TYR A 142 8.41 14.89 7.60
C TYR A 142 9.50 14.64 8.67
N PRO A 143 9.25 14.92 9.96
CA PRO A 143 10.26 14.80 11.01
C PRO A 143 10.70 13.34 11.24
N HIS A 144 9.84 12.38 10.87
CA HIS A 144 10.10 10.94 10.96
C HIS A 144 10.99 10.40 9.84
N ILE A 145 11.41 11.23 8.89
CA ILE A 145 12.27 10.84 7.76
C ILE A 145 13.64 11.52 7.93
N PRO A 146 14.64 10.85 8.54
CA PRO A 146 15.92 11.48 8.89
C PRO A 146 16.70 12.03 7.69
N HIS A 147 16.48 11.47 6.51
CA HIS A 147 17.18 11.83 5.28
C HIS A 147 16.34 12.69 4.33
N ILE A 148 15.28 13.36 4.81
CA ILE A 148 14.38 14.16 3.97
C ILE A 148 15.10 15.26 3.19
N ALA A 149 16.14 15.90 3.77
CA ALA A 149 16.97 16.87 3.06
C ALA A 149 17.74 16.25 1.88
N ALA A 150 18.32 15.06 2.07
CA ALA A 150 18.99 14.32 0.99
C ALA A 150 18.00 13.85 -0.08
N PHE A 151 16.77 13.51 0.33
CA PHE A 151 15.68 13.15 -0.56
C PHE A 151 15.22 14.34 -1.41
N LYS A 152 15.01 15.52 -0.80
CA LYS A 152 14.75 16.80 -1.49
C LYS A 152 15.85 17.07 -2.53
N HIS A 153 17.12 16.97 -2.13
CA HIS A 153 18.24 17.21 -3.04
C HIS A 153 18.22 16.25 -4.25
N ALA A 154 17.83 14.99 -4.06
CA ALA A 154 17.67 14.04 -5.16
C ALA A 154 16.50 14.42 -6.09
N LEU A 155 15.37 14.91 -5.55
CA LEU A 155 14.27 15.45 -6.36
C LEU A 155 14.70 16.69 -7.16
N THR A 156 15.52 17.57 -6.58
CA THR A 156 16.10 18.73 -7.28
C THR A 156 17.06 18.27 -8.39
N ALA A 157 17.93 17.30 -8.12
CA ALA A 157 18.86 16.74 -9.11
C ALA A 157 18.13 16.08 -10.30
N LEU A 158 16.90 15.59 -10.08
CA LEU A 158 16.02 15.03 -11.11
C LEU A 158 15.10 16.08 -11.75
N PHE A 159 15.31 17.37 -11.47
CA PHE A 159 14.53 18.50 -12.00
C PHE A 159 13.03 18.42 -11.68
N LEU A 160 12.66 17.78 -10.56
CA LEU A 160 11.29 17.78 -10.05
C LEU A 160 11.04 18.96 -9.11
N LEU A 161 12.09 19.39 -8.39
CA LEU A 161 12.11 20.59 -7.56
C LEU A 161 13.15 21.58 -8.07
N THR A 162 12.97 22.86 -7.72
CA THR A 162 13.98 23.91 -7.87
C THR A 162 14.09 24.69 -6.57
N ASP A 163 15.31 25.06 -6.20
CA ASP A 163 15.56 25.98 -5.10
C ASP A 163 15.40 27.43 -5.62
N SER A 164 14.85 28.30 -4.79
CA SER A 164 14.73 29.72 -5.09
C SER A 164 16.12 30.35 -4.96
N ALA A 165 16.58 31.00 -6.03
CA ALA A 165 17.90 31.61 -6.12
C ALA A 165 18.03 32.85 -5.22
N THR A 166 18.15 32.63 -3.92
CA THR A 166 18.68 33.60 -2.96
C THR A 166 19.61 32.80 -2.07
N GLY A 167 20.92 33.06 -2.15
CA GLY A 167 21.98 32.37 -1.40
C GLY A 167 21.92 32.58 0.12
N GLN A 168 20.74 32.46 0.70
CA GLN A 168 20.47 32.44 2.12
C GLN A 168 20.24 31.00 2.59
N PRO A 169 20.56 30.69 3.86
CA PRO A 169 20.38 29.36 4.44
C PRO A 169 18.93 28.83 4.41
N ASP A 170 17.95 29.71 4.27
CA ASP A 170 16.52 29.38 4.23
C ASP A 170 16.00 29.36 2.78
N SER A 171 16.67 28.58 1.91
CA SER A 171 16.33 28.54 0.50
C SER A 171 14.99 27.82 0.27
N ALA A 172 13.93 28.60 0.02
CA ALA A 172 12.63 28.04 -0.32
C ALA A 172 12.70 27.24 -1.63
N SER A 173 12.07 26.08 -1.68
CA SER A 173 11.98 25.22 -2.85
C SER A 173 10.54 25.17 -3.39
N ARG A 174 10.39 24.87 -4.67
CA ARG A 174 9.08 24.70 -5.33
C ARG A 174 9.17 23.60 -6.38
N LEU A 175 8.04 23.15 -6.92
CA LEU A 175 8.08 22.31 -8.11
C LEU A 175 8.83 23.06 -9.21
N ALA A 176 9.67 22.33 -9.94
CA ALA A 176 10.44 22.89 -11.05
C ALA A 176 9.51 23.55 -12.09
N HIS A 177 8.25 23.11 -12.15
CA HIS A 177 7.23 23.81 -12.92
C HIS A 177 5.79 23.61 -12.43
N ASP A 178 4.92 24.57 -12.73
CA ASP A 178 3.52 24.60 -12.33
C ASP A 178 2.69 23.45 -12.93
N SER A 179 3.05 22.99 -14.14
CA SER A 179 2.40 21.84 -14.81
C SER A 179 2.56 20.51 -14.08
N LEU A 180 3.61 20.39 -13.27
CA LEU A 180 3.80 19.20 -12.48
C LEU A 180 2.72 19.09 -11.41
N ALA A 181 2.17 20.22 -10.94
CA ALA A 181 1.19 20.25 -9.87
C ALA A 181 -0.07 19.43 -10.19
N PRO A 182 -0.81 19.64 -11.31
CA PRO A 182 -1.96 18.81 -11.66
C PRO A 182 -1.59 17.35 -11.95
N LEU A 183 -0.41 17.08 -12.51
CA LEU A 183 0.05 15.71 -12.77
C LEU A 183 0.35 14.94 -11.47
N VAL A 184 1.01 15.59 -10.52
CA VAL A 184 1.31 15.05 -9.19
C VAL A 184 0.01 14.78 -8.45
N ALA A 185 -0.94 15.73 -8.45
CA ALA A 185 -2.24 15.54 -7.82
C ALA A 185 -3.02 14.36 -8.43
N GLY A 186 -3.09 14.27 -9.77
CA GLY A 186 -3.75 13.16 -10.44
C GLY A 186 -3.11 11.81 -10.13
N ARG A 187 -1.77 11.74 -10.07
CA ARG A 187 -1.06 10.51 -9.71
C ARG A 187 -1.18 10.15 -8.24
N LEU A 188 -1.19 11.15 -7.36
CA LEU A 188 -1.40 10.93 -5.93
C LEU A 188 -2.78 10.29 -5.71
N GLN A 189 -3.82 10.79 -6.39
CA GLN A 189 -5.16 10.22 -6.31
C GLN A 189 -5.26 8.80 -6.87
N ALA A 190 -4.59 8.52 -8.00
CA ALA A 190 -4.67 7.22 -8.68
C ALA A 190 -3.73 6.14 -8.13
N SER A 191 -2.76 6.49 -7.27
CA SER A 191 -1.77 5.55 -6.75
C SER A 191 -2.34 4.71 -5.59
N GLU A 192 -2.11 3.40 -5.64
CA GLU A 192 -2.48 2.44 -4.59
C GLU A 192 -1.33 2.13 -3.62
N ARG A 193 -0.23 2.88 -3.68
CA ARG A 193 0.91 2.67 -2.77
C ARG A 193 0.53 2.98 -1.33
N PRO A 194 1.21 2.39 -0.32
CA PRO A 194 0.85 2.50 1.09
C PRO A 194 0.56 3.94 1.55
N GLY A 195 1.44 4.89 1.25
CA GLY A 195 1.27 6.29 1.64
C GLY A 195 0.03 6.95 1.01
N GLN A 196 -0.27 6.66 -0.27
CA GLN A 196 -1.45 7.22 -0.94
C GLN A 196 -2.74 6.55 -0.48
N ARG A 197 -2.73 5.23 -0.24
CA ARG A 197 -3.88 4.52 0.32
C ARG A 197 -4.23 5.07 1.71
N ALA A 198 -3.23 5.21 2.59
CA ALA A 198 -3.42 5.79 3.93
C ALA A 198 -3.95 7.23 3.85
N ARG A 199 -3.36 8.06 2.99
CA ARG A 199 -3.82 9.43 2.78
C ARG A 199 -5.27 9.50 2.31
N ARG A 200 -5.68 8.64 1.38
CA ARG A 200 -7.06 8.56 0.89
C ARG A 200 -8.04 8.18 2.00
N ILE A 201 -7.67 7.24 2.86
CA ILE A 201 -8.47 6.86 4.04
C ILE A 201 -8.65 8.06 4.97
N LEU A 202 -7.58 8.79 5.29
CA LEU A 202 -7.65 10.00 6.12
C LEU A 202 -8.51 11.10 5.48
N GLU A 203 -8.29 11.40 4.20
CA GLU A 203 -9.04 12.41 3.44
C GLU A 203 -10.54 12.08 3.37
N SER A 204 -10.89 10.79 3.20
CA SER A 204 -12.30 10.36 3.20
C SER A 204 -13.04 10.60 4.52
N LYS A 205 -12.30 10.67 5.63
CA LYS A 205 -12.83 10.90 6.98
C LYS A 205 -12.47 12.28 7.53
N GLN A 206 -11.93 13.18 6.72
CA GLN A 206 -11.40 14.46 7.20
C GLN A 206 -12.47 15.29 7.95
N HIS A 207 -13.72 15.29 7.47
CA HIS A 207 -14.82 15.98 8.13
C HIS A 207 -15.12 15.41 9.52
N ASP A 208 -15.20 14.08 9.63
CA ASP A 208 -15.46 13.37 10.89
C ASP A 208 -14.29 13.52 11.86
N ILE A 209 -13.05 13.56 11.35
CA ILE A 209 -11.84 13.79 12.15
C ILE A 209 -11.87 15.20 12.74
N ALA A 210 -12.22 16.20 11.92
CA ALA A 210 -12.35 17.59 12.37
C ALA A 210 -13.44 17.77 13.43
N GLN A 211 -14.50 16.97 13.38
CA GLN A 211 -15.56 16.95 14.41
C GLN A 211 -15.21 16.07 15.62
N GLY A 212 -14.07 15.37 15.61
CA GLY A 212 -13.67 14.46 16.68
C GLY A 212 -14.50 13.17 16.77
N VAL A 213 -15.37 12.91 15.78
CA VAL A 213 -16.27 11.74 15.76
C VAL A 213 -15.74 10.60 14.89
N ALA A 214 -14.69 10.83 14.11
CA ALA A 214 -14.08 9.78 13.30
C ALA A 214 -13.60 8.60 14.17
N SER A 215 -13.89 7.41 13.65
CA SER A 215 -13.44 6.13 14.17
C SER A 215 -13.18 5.18 13.00
N PHE A 216 -11.99 4.57 12.99
CA PHE A 216 -11.62 3.50 12.05
C PHE A 216 -12.01 2.17 12.71
N LYS A 217 -13.07 1.53 12.23
CA LYS A 217 -13.57 0.27 12.82
C LYS A 217 -13.08 -0.96 12.09
N ASP A 218 -12.59 -0.79 10.86
CA ASP A 218 -12.08 -1.88 10.04
C ASP A 218 -10.61 -2.14 10.35
N ALA A 219 -10.25 -3.40 10.55
CA ALA A 219 -8.89 -3.84 10.75
C ALA A 219 -8.02 -3.56 9.51
N ASP A 220 -8.59 -3.65 8.30
CA ASP A 220 -7.87 -3.41 7.05
C ASP A 220 -7.55 -1.93 6.86
N ASP A 221 -8.46 -1.04 7.25
CA ASP A 221 -8.21 0.41 7.25
C ASP A 221 -7.09 0.78 8.23
N ILE A 222 -7.14 0.23 9.46
CA ILE A 222 -6.10 0.46 10.48
C ILE A 222 -4.74 -0.02 9.97
N ALA A 223 -4.67 -1.24 9.41
CA ALA A 223 -3.44 -1.79 8.87
C ALA A 223 -2.90 -0.95 7.69
N ALA A 224 -3.78 -0.48 6.80
CA ALA A 224 -3.40 0.38 5.69
C ALA A 224 -2.84 1.74 6.16
N LEU A 225 -3.47 2.35 7.17
CA LEU A 225 -3.00 3.59 7.78
C LEU A 225 -1.61 3.42 8.40
N GLU A 226 -1.39 2.34 9.16
CA GLU A 226 -0.09 2.05 9.76
C GLU A 226 1.00 1.80 8.71
N ALA A 227 0.69 1.05 7.65
CA ALA A 227 1.61 0.78 6.55
C ALA A 227 1.99 2.05 5.77
N GLY A 228 1.06 3.00 5.64
CA GLY A 228 1.27 4.25 4.90
C GLY A 228 1.93 5.37 5.70
N ARG A 229 1.79 5.39 7.04
CA ARG A 229 2.36 6.41 7.94
C ARG A 229 3.82 6.79 7.64
N PRO A 230 4.78 5.86 7.41
CA PRO A 230 6.17 6.24 7.15
C PRO A 230 6.40 6.91 5.79
N PHE A 231 5.43 6.87 4.87
CA PHE A 231 5.58 7.31 3.47
C PHE A 231 4.69 8.51 3.12
N MET A 232 4.23 9.24 4.14
CA MET A 232 3.47 10.48 3.97
C MET A 232 3.86 11.49 5.04
N ARG A 233 3.32 12.71 4.95
CA ARG A 233 3.48 13.74 5.99
C ARG A 233 3.09 13.22 7.37
N VAL A 234 3.66 13.80 8.41
CA VAL A 234 3.24 13.58 9.79
C VAL A 234 1.74 13.84 9.91
N TRP A 235 1.10 13.03 10.74
CA TRP A 235 -0.32 13.14 10.99
C TRP A 235 -0.60 14.28 11.97
N THR A 236 -1.77 14.87 11.87
CA THR A 236 -2.22 15.83 12.87
C THR A 236 -2.59 15.09 14.17
N PRO A 237 -2.58 15.77 15.32
CA PRO A 237 -3.00 15.16 16.59
C PRO A 237 -4.41 14.56 16.53
N GLU A 238 -5.32 15.16 15.74
CA GLU A 238 -6.69 14.67 15.54
C GLU A 238 -6.73 13.38 14.73
N GLU A 239 -5.90 13.28 13.67
CA GLU A 239 -5.73 12.06 12.87
C GLU A 239 -5.18 10.91 13.74
N GLU A 240 -4.16 11.19 14.57
CA GLU A 240 -3.59 10.20 15.50
C GLU A 240 -4.60 9.75 16.55
N ALA A 241 -5.34 10.68 17.16
CA ALA A 241 -6.38 10.37 18.14
C ALA A 241 -7.51 9.53 17.53
N ALA A 242 -7.89 9.79 16.27
CA ALA A 242 -8.90 9.00 15.58
C ALA A 242 -8.43 7.55 15.34
N LEU A 243 -7.16 7.33 14.98
CA LEU A 243 -6.60 5.98 14.86
C LEU A 243 -6.62 5.25 16.21
N TYR A 244 -6.21 5.93 17.28
CA TYR A 244 -6.20 5.35 18.62
C TYR A 244 -7.60 4.88 19.06
N ARG A 245 -8.62 5.74 18.90
CA ARG A 245 -10.02 5.36 19.18
C ARG A 245 -10.49 4.18 18.34
N GLY A 246 -10.07 4.13 17.06
CA GLY A 246 -10.38 3.01 16.18
C GLY A 246 -9.83 1.67 16.68
N LYS A 247 -8.55 1.67 17.08
CA LYS A 247 -7.89 0.49 17.65
C LYS A 247 -8.55 0.03 18.95
N GLU A 248 -8.83 0.93 19.87
CA GLU A 248 -9.50 0.61 21.14
C GLU A 248 -10.90 0.02 20.91
N ALA A 249 -11.65 0.57 19.95
CA ALA A 249 -12.95 0.03 19.55
C ALA A 249 -12.84 -1.37 18.95
N LEU A 250 -11.84 -1.62 18.10
CA LEU A 250 -11.60 -2.93 17.49
C LEU A 250 -11.20 -3.98 18.53
N ASP A 251 -10.34 -3.62 19.49
CA ASP A 251 -9.93 -4.51 20.58
C ASP A 251 -11.13 -4.83 21.49
N THR A 252 -11.94 -3.82 21.80
CA THR A 252 -13.20 -4.01 22.56
C THR A 252 -14.17 -4.92 21.81
N GLN A 253 -14.31 -4.75 20.49
CA GLN A 253 -15.15 -5.61 19.66
C GLN A 253 -14.64 -7.05 19.66
N ARG A 254 -13.34 -7.27 19.44
CA ARG A 254 -12.71 -8.59 19.49
C ARG A 254 -12.90 -9.26 20.84
N ALA A 255 -12.75 -8.52 21.94
CA ALA A 255 -12.98 -9.01 23.28
C ALA A 255 -14.45 -9.42 23.51
N ARG A 256 -15.40 -8.63 23.02
CA ARG A 256 -16.84 -8.96 23.08
C ARG A 256 -17.18 -10.19 22.25
N GLU A 257 -16.66 -10.30 21.04
CA GLU A 257 -16.86 -11.47 20.18
C GLU A 257 -16.23 -12.73 20.77
N ALA A 258 -15.05 -12.63 21.39
CA ALA A 258 -14.42 -13.73 22.11
C ALA A 258 -15.25 -14.15 23.35
N ALA A 259 -15.73 -13.18 24.13
CA ALA A 259 -16.59 -13.44 25.29
C ALA A 259 -17.93 -14.07 24.88
N MET A 260 -18.53 -13.60 23.77
CA MET A 260 -19.77 -14.16 23.24
C MET A 260 -19.56 -15.59 22.72
N ARG A 261 -18.47 -15.86 21.99
CA ARG A 261 -18.11 -17.22 21.58
C ARG A 261 -17.92 -18.14 22.77
N LYS A 262 -17.22 -17.69 23.81
CA LYS A 262 -17.04 -18.42 25.06
C LYS A 262 -18.38 -18.71 25.75
N SER A 263 -19.23 -17.70 25.93
CA SER A 263 -20.54 -17.85 26.57
C SER A 263 -21.45 -18.85 25.80
N ASN A 264 -21.48 -18.73 24.48
CA ASN A 264 -22.23 -19.64 23.62
C ASN A 264 -21.69 -21.08 23.72
N PHE A 265 -20.37 -21.24 23.78
CA PHE A 265 -19.73 -22.53 24.00
C PHE A 265 -20.06 -23.10 25.38
N ASP A 266 -19.91 -22.33 26.45
CA ASP A 266 -20.18 -22.77 27.83
C ASP A 266 -21.64 -23.22 27.98
N PHE A 267 -22.60 -22.45 27.43
CA PHE A 267 -24.02 -22.83 27.43
C PHE A 267 -24.27 -24.14 26.68
N ALA A 268 -23.66 -24.29 25.50
CA ALA A 268 -23.83 -25.49 24.71
C ALA A 268 -23.17 -26.70 25.38
N ARG A 269 -22.00 -26.53 26.01
CA ARG A 269 -21.31 -27.55 26.78
C ARG A 269 -22.18 -28.08 27.92
N THR A 270 -22.77 -27.20 28.74
CA THR A 270 -23.71 -27.61 29.79
C THR A 270 -24.83 -28.48 29.24
N ARG A 271 -25.37 -28.13 28.06
CA ARG A 271 -26.44 -28.90 27.41
C ARG A 271 -25.98 -30.24 26.82
N ILE A 272 -24.72 -30.35 26.43
CA ILE A 272 -24.11 -31.61 25.99
C ILE A 272 -23.88 -32.51 27.22
N GLU A 273 -23.30 -31.96 28.29
CA GLU A 273 -23.07 -32.67 29.55
C GLU A 273 -24.39 -33.18 30.16
N GLU A 274 -25.45 -32.37 30.18
CA GLU A 274 -26.81 -32.80 30.59
C GLU A 274 -27.30 -33.98 29.75
N ALA A 275 -27.13 -33.93 28.42
CA ALA A 275 -27.56 -35.02 27.54
C ALA A 275 -26.76 -36.31 27.81
N ILE A 276 -25.45 -36.21 28.03
CA ILE A 276 -24.59 -37.34 28.40
C ILE A 276 -25.01 -37.93 29.76
N LEU A 277 -25.29 -37.09 30.75
CA LEU A 277 -25.76 -37.54 32.08
C LEU A 277 -27.10 -38.29 31.99
N HIS A 278 -27.98 -37.89 31.06
CA HIS A 278 -29.22 -38.58 30.77
C HIS A 278 -29.08 -39.74 29.78
N LEU A 279 -27.84 -40.09 29.40
CA LEU A 279 -27.51 -41.14 28.44
C LEU A 279 -28.13 -40.92 27.03
N ASP A 280 -28.47 -39.68 26.69
CA ASP A 280 -28.97 -39.27 25.38
C ASP A 280 -27.80 -38.84 24.48
N TYR A 281 -27.04 -39.84 24.02
CA TYR A 281 -25.84 -39.62 23.21
C TYR A 281 -26.15 -39.10 21.79
N ASP A 282 -27.34 -39.37 21.25
CA ASP A 282 -27.81 -38.80 19.98
C ASP A 282 -28.01 -37.29 20.08
N LEU A 283 -28.63 -36.82 21.17
CA LEU A 283 -28.79 -35.39 21.45
C LEU A 283 -27.44 -34.72 21.75
N ALA A 284 -26.58 -35.38 22.54
CA ALA A 284 -25.23 -34.90 22.84
C ALA A 284 -24.40 -34.71 21.55
N PHE A 285 -24.45 -35.70 20.64
CA PHE A 285 -23.79 -35.64 19.34
C PHE A 285 -24.29 -34.47 18.51
N THR A 286 -25.61 -34.36 18.34
CA THR A 286 -26.25 -33.31 17.55
C THR A 286 -25.88 -31.91 18.05
N LYS A 287 -25.84 -31.72 19.37
CA LYS A 287 -25.43 -30.45 19.98
C LYS A 287 -23.94 -30.19 19.79
N THR A 288 -23.09 -31.21 19.94
CA THR A 288 -21.63 -31.08 19.78
C THR A 288 -21.28 -30.65 18.35
N VAL A 289 -21.88 -31.30 17.33
CA VAL A 289 -21.67 -30.95 15.92
C VAL A 289 -22.10 -29.51 15.62
N LYS A 290 -23.23 -29.05 16.17
CA LYS A 290 -23.70 -27.65 16.00
C LYS A 290 -22.74 -26.59 16.57
N VAL A 291 -21.92 -26.96 17.55
CA VAL A 291 -20.99 -26.04 18.23
C VAL A 291 -19.65 -25.95 17.50
N LEU A 292 -19.35 -26.90 16.61
CA LEU A 292 -18.11 -26.90 15.83
C LEU A 292 -17.93 -25.61 15.01
N ASP A 293 -19.04 -25.05 14.51
CA ASP A 293 -19.08 -23.80 13.73
C ASP A 293 -18.57 -22.58 14.52
N LEU A 294 -18.53 -22.63 15.86
CA LEU A 294 -18.01 -21.54 16.68
C LEU A 294 -16.48 -21.40 16.61
N ASN A 295 -15.77 -22.40 16.07
CA ASN A 295 -14.31 -22.47 16.00
C ASN A 295 -13.62 -22.08 17.33
N TYR A 296 -14.16 -22.57 18.43
CA TYR A 296 -13.74 -22.29 19.81
C TYR A 296 -13.51 -23.61 20.54
N GLU A 297 -12.42 -23.72 21.33
CA GLU A 297 -12.08 -24.92 22.13
C GLU A 297 -12.18 -26.25 21.34
N GLN A 298 -11.65 -26.26 20.11
CA GLN A 298 -11.76 -27.41 19.18
C GLN A 298 -11.22 -28.72 19.77
N GLU A 299 -10.18 -28.65 20.61
CA GLU A 299 -9.64 -29.83 21.30
C GLU A 299 -10.63 -30.45 22.29
N GLN A 300 -11.42 -29.62 23.01
CA GLN A 300 -12.43 -30.13 23.94
C GLN A 300 -13.60 -30.77 23.19
N LEU A 301 -14.06 -30.14 22.11
CA LEU A 301 -15.11 -30.70 21.24
C LEU A 301 -14.66 -32.01 20.60
N ALA A 302 -13.38 -32.11 20.22
CA ALA A 302 -12.84 -33.35 19.72
C ALA A 302 -12.93 -34.48 20.77
N ARG A 303 -12.51 -34.24 22.01
CA ARG A 303 -12.61 -35.26 23.07
C ARG A 303 -14.05 -35.73 23.28
N LEU A 304 -15.01 -34.80 23.29
CA LEU A 304 -16.43 -35.15 23.40
C LEU A 304 -16.90 -36.02 22.23
N LEU A 305 -16.47 -35.70 21.00
CA LEU A 305 -16.81 -36.50 19.82
C LEU A 305 -16.16 -37.90 19.85
N GLU A 306 -14.95 -38.04 20.41
CA GLU A 306 -14.31 -39.34 20.61
C GLU A 306 -15.12 -40.20 21.60
N GLU A 307 -15.50 -39.63 22.73
CA GLU A 307 -16.29 -40.32 23.76
C GLU A 307 -17.67 -40.73 23.23
N ILE A 308 -18.39 -39.79 22.60
CA ILE A 308 -19.70 -40.04 22.00
C ILE A 308 -19.59 -41.10 20.90
N GLY A 309 -18.60 -40.98 20.01
CA GLY A 309 -18.36 -41.95 18.95
C GLY A 309 -18.05 -43.36 19.48
N PHE A 310 -17.33 -43.45 20.60
CA PHE A 310 -17.02 -44.72 21.25
C PHE A 310 -18.27 -45.38 21.82
N VAL A 311 -19.13 -44.60 22.46
CA VAL A 311 -20.41 -45.10 23.00
C VAL A 311 -21.32 -45.60 21.88
N PHE A 312 -21.46 -44.83 20.79
CA PHE A 312 -22.23 -45.28 19.62
C PHE A 312 -21.71 -46.61 19.06
N HIS A 313 -20.39 -46.77 18.97
CA HIS A 313 -19.81 -48.03 18.53
C HIS A 313 -20.12 -49.19 19.49
N ALA A 314 -19.95 -48.98 20.80
CA ALA A 314 -20.20 -49.99 21.82
C ALA A 314 -21.69 -50.43 21.86
N CYS A 315 -22.61 -49.52 21.55
CA CYS A 315 -24.04 -49.80 21.43
C CYS A 315 -24.47 -50.40 20.08
N GLY A 316 -23.53 -50.66 19.16
CA GLY A 316 -23.81 -51.22 17.83
C GLY A 316 -24.32 -50.20 16.80
N GLN A 317 -24.37 -48.90 17.14
CA GLN A 317 -24.78 -47.81 16.25
C GLN A 317 -23.63 -47.37 15.33
N SER A 318 -23.22 -48.25 14.43
CA SER A 318 -22.03 -48.06 13.58
C SER A 318 -22.11 -46.83 12.66
N ASP A 319 -23.30 -46.47 12.18
CA ASP A 319 -23.49 -45.29 11.34
C ASP A 319 -23.25 -43.99 12.12
N ARG A 320 -23.75 -43.91 13.36
CA ARG A 320 -23.51 -42.76 14.24
C ARG A 320 -22.06 -42.63 14.68
N ALA A 321 -21.40 -43.75 14.97
CA ALA A 321 -19.96 -43.76 15.25
C ALA A 321 -19.15 -43.23 14.05
N ARG A 322 -19.56 -43.55 12.82
CA ARG A 322 -18.94 -43.03 11.60
C ARG A 322 -19.16 -41.52 11.43
N GLU A 323 -20.37 -41.01 11.68
CA GLU A 323 -20.67 -39.58 11.66
C GLU A 323 -19.79 -38.81 12.67
N ALA A 324 -19.58 -39.36 13.87
CA ALA A 324 -18.69 -38.77 14.87
C ALA A 324 -17.22 -38.71 14.40
N LEU A 325 -16.72 -39.77 13.77
CA LEU A 325 -15.37 -39.78 13.19
C LEU A 325 -15.22 -38.78 12.03
N GLN A 326 -16.26 -38.62 11.20
CA GLN A 326 -16.27 -37.62 10.14
C GLN A 326 -16.20 -36.21 10.72
N ALA A 327 -17.02 -35.91 11.74
CA ALA A 327 -16.99 -34.63 12.44
C ALA A 327 -15.61 -34.35 13.06
N LEU A 328 -14.99 -35.35 13.70
CA LEU A 328 -13.62 -35.27 14.24
C LEU A 328 -12.57 -34.93 13.18
N SER A 329 -12.64 -35.59 12.02
CA SER A 329 -11.71 -35.34 10.92
C SER A 329 -11.85 -33.93 10.33
N GLY A 330 -13.06 -33.37 10.39
CA GLY A 330 -13.36 -32.01 9.93
C GLY A 330 -12.75 -30.90 10.78
N LEU A 331 -12.30 -31.19 12.01
CA LEU A 331 -11.72 -30.19 12.92
C LEU A 331 -10.31 -29.74 12.51
N GLY A 332 -9.65 -30.45 11.59
CA GLY A 332 -8.32 -30.09 11.09
C GLY A 332 -7.20 -30.16 12.14
N LEU A 333 -7.44 -30.81 13.29
CA LEU A 333 -6.44 -30.95 14.34
C LEU A 333 -5.37 -32.00 13.95
N PRO A 334 -4.06 -31.73 14.16
CA PRO A 334 -2.98 -32.59 13.68
C PRO A 334 -3.06 -34.05 14.15
N GLN A 335 -3.52 -34.28 15.38
CA GLN A 335 -3.68 -35.63 15.95
C GLN A 335 -4.73 -36.49 15.24
N TYR A 336 -5.69 -35.87 14.53
CA TYR A 336 -6.72 -36.58 13.76
C TYR A 336 -6.46 -36.59 12.26
N ALA A 337 -5.34 -36.04 11.79
CA ALA A 337 -4.94 -36.11 10.38
C ALA A 337 -4.84 -37.55 9.83
N PRO A 338 -4.32 -38.55 10.58
CA PRO A 338 -4.33 -39.95 10.13
C PRO A 338 -5.75 -40.52 9.99
N LEU A 339 -6.69 -40.08 10.85
CA LEU A 339 -8.10 -40.47 10.79
C LEU A 339 -8.75 -39.92 9.51
N ALA A 340 -8.49 -38.64 9.18
CA ALA A 340 -8.95 -38.01 7.95
C ALA A 340 -8.46 -38.74 6.69
N ALA A 341 -7.20 -39.20 6.70
CA ALA A 341 -6.62 -39.96 5.58
C ALA A 341 -7.18 -41.38 5.45
N ALA A 342 -7.57 -42.02 6.57
CA ALA A 342 -8.07 -43.39 6.58
C ALA A 342 -9.60 -43.50 6.34
N LEU A 343 -10.36 -42.44 6.66
CA LEU A 343 -11.83 -42.39 6.53
C LEU A 343 -12.36 -42.84 5.15
N PRO A 344 -11.81 -42.40 4.00
CA PRO A 344 -12.28 -42.83 2.68
C PRO A 344 -12.21 -44.36 2.45
N GLY A 345 -11.25 -45.04 3.08
CA GLY A 345 -11.10 -46.50 3.00
C GLY A 345 -11.96 -47.26 4.03
N ILE A 346 -12.23 -46.65 5.19
CA ILE A 346 -12.98 -47.24 6.31
C ILE A 346 -14.50 -47.14 6.11
N ILE A 347 -14.99 -46.08 5.45
CA ILE A 347 -16.43 -45.86 5.20
C ILE A 347 -17.06 -47.00 4.38
N ASN A 348 -16.26 -47.77 3.62
CA ASN A 348 -16.72 -48.82 2.71
C ASN A 348 -16.59 -50.26 3.24
N GLN A 349 -16.19 -50.49 4.50
CA GLN A 349 -16.08 -51.85 5.06
C GLN A 349 -17.00 -52.06 6.29
N PRO A 350 -17.86 -53.10 6.30
CA PRO A 350 -18.63 -53.45 7.49
C PRO A 350 -17.71 -54.07 8.56
N GLY A 351 -17.69 -53.48 9.76
CA GLY A 351 -17.03 -54.05 10.94
C GLY A 351 -15.68 -53.44 11.37
N PHE A 352 -15.27 -52.29 10.83
CA PHE A 352 -13.97 -51.69 11.17
C PHE A 352 -14.09 -50.49 12.12
N LEU A 353 -13.87 -50.71 13.42
CA LEU A 353 -13.68 -49.63 14.41
C LEU A 353 -12.66 -50.01 15.52
N PRO A 354 -11.36 -50.27 15.19
CA PRO A 354 -10.31 -50.40 16.20
C PRO A 354 -9.60 -49.07 16.54
N LEU A 355 -10.09 -47.93 16.03
CA LEU A 355 -9.38 -46.63 16.12
C LEU A 355 -9.78 -45.76 17.31
N LEU A 356 -10.94 -46.00 17.93
CA LEU A 356 -11.32 -45.34 19.17
C LEU A 356 -10.65 -46.08 20.33
N LYS A 357 -9.44 -45.64 20.70
CA LYS A 357 -8.80 -46.15 21.91
C LYS A 357 -9.58 -45.64 23.13
N PRO A 358 -9.90 -46.49 24.13
CA PRO A 358 -10.37 -45.98 25.40
C PRO A 358 -9.27 -45.09 25.99
N CYS A 359 -9.59 -43.84 26.30
CA CYS A 359 -8.74 -42.94 27.07
C CYS A 359 -8.58 -43.49 28.50
N SER A 360 -7.71 -44.48 28.65
CA SER A 360 -7.17 -44.92 29.93
C SER A 360 -6.17 -43.87 30.40
N THR A 361 -6.67 -42.86 31.12
CA THR A 361 -5.99 -42.17 32.23
C THR A 361 -6.81 -40.93 32.58
N TYR A 362 -7.72 -41.02 33.56
CA TYR A 362 -7.80 -40.14 34.73
C TYR A 362 -8.84 -40.72 35.71
N PRO A 363 -8.64 -40.58 37.04
CA PRO A 363 -9.62 -40.99 38.02
C PRO A 363 -10.76 -39.98 37.99
N MET A 364 -11.98 -40.46 37.78
CA MET A 364 -13.17 -39.72 38.20
C MET A 364 -13.02 -39.46 39.70
N ALA A 365 -12.68 -38.23 40.08
CA ALA A 365 -12.85 -37.80 41.46
C ALA A 365 -14.34 -37.99 41.79
N PRO A 366 -14.70 -38.70 42.87
CA PRO A 366 -16.09 -38.83 43.25
C PRO A 366 -16.60 -37.46 43.68
N LEU A 367 -17.47 -36.86 42.87
CA LEU A 367 -18.27 -35.71 43.28
C LEU A 367 -19.27 -36.20 44.33
N ARG A 368 -19.11 -35.71 45.57
CA ARG A 368 -20.07 -35.83 46.66
C ARG A 368 -21.22 -34.86 46.48
#